data_AF-A0AAW1HJC7-F1
#
_entry.id   AF-A0AAW1HJC7-F1
#
_cell.length_a   1.000
_cell.length_b   1.000
_cell.length_c   1.000
_cell.angle_alpha   90.00
_cell.angle_beta   90.00
_cell.angle_gamma   90.00
#
_symmetry.space_group_name_H-M   'P 1'
#
loop_
_entity.id
_entity.type
_entity.pdbx_description
1 polymer ?
#
loop_
_entity_poly.entity_id
_entity_poly.type
_entity_poly.pdbx_seq_one_letter_code
_entity_poly.pdbx_strand_id
1 'polypeptide(L)'
;MASMRAFSCVRLESHKLPTSSCISHNQNILSTKIINPFPNQTLKTTTILPTKNSFTTSAFFFNKPKSIPQIQLSSTDSIPSKVQELYVYEINERDRESPAYLRLSQKQVNSLGDLVPFTNKIYTGDLQKRVGITAGLCILIQNVPEKKGDRYEAIYSFYFGDYGHLSVQGPYLTYEDTCLTVTGGTGVFEGAYGKVKLQQLIFPFKLFYTFYLEGIEDLPEELVVTPVTPSPAVEPSEAAKACEPHAVIPNFTN
;
A
#
# COMPACT_ATOMS: atom_id res chain seq x y z
N MET A 1 3.11 -16.92 -79.35
CA MET A 1 3.59 -18.12 -78.63
C MET A 1 3.31 -17.90 -77.16
N ALA A 2 2.18 -18.41 -76.63
CA ALA A 2 2.07 -19.68 -75.88
C ALA A 2 2.86 -19.64 -74.55
N SER A 3 2.35 -19.94 -73.36
CA SER A 3 1.28 -20.86 -72.95
C SER A 3 0.76 -20.51 -71.54
N MET A 4 -0.52 -20.82 -71.28
CA MET A 4 -1.15 -20.87 -69.95
C MET A 4 -0.54 -21.98 -69.06
N ARG A 5 -0.75 -21.86 -67.74
CA ARG A 5 -1.39 -22.91 -66.94
C ARG A 5 -2.12 -22.32 -65.72
N ALA A 6 -3.34 -22.81 -65.52
CA ALA A 6 -4.30 -22.45 -64.48
C ALA A 6 -4.23 -23.44 -63.29
N PHE A 7 -5.02 -23.15 -62.25
CA PHE A 7 -5.88 -24.02 -61.41
C PHE A 7 -5.86 -23.49 -59.96
N SER A 8 -6.90 -23.58 -59.14
CA SER A 8 -8.36 -23.51 -59.24
C SER A 8 -8.83 -23.46 -57.79
N CYS A 9 -9.87 -22.68 -57.51
CA CYS A 9 -10.59 -22.60 -56.24
C CYS A 9 -11.40 -23.88 -55.98
N VAL A 10 -11.51 -24.32 -54.70
CA VAL A 10 -12.56 -25.24 -54.22
C VAL A 10 -13.08 -24.83 -52.83
N ARG A 11 -14.32 -24.33 -52.87
CA ARG A 11 -15.54 -24.49 -52.05
C ARG A 11 -15.55 -25.26 -50.70
N LEU A 12 -16.38 -24.72 -49.79
CA LEU A 12 -16.89 -25.25 -48.52
C LEU A 12 -17.65 -26.59 -48.64
N GLU A 13 -17.62 -27.39 -47.56
CA GLU A 13 -18.80 -28.12 -47.09
C GLU A 13 -18.80 -28.36 -45.57
N SER A 14 -20.00 -28.29 -45.01
CA SER A 14 -20.40 -28.39 -43.60
C SER A 14 -20.61 -29.82 -43.15
N HIS A 15 -20.17 -30.19 -41.94
CA HIS A 15 -20.66 -31.40 -41.27
C HIS A 15 -20.97 -31.20 -39.78
N LYS A 16 -22.07 -31.85 -39.40
CA LYS A 16 -22.92 -31.73 -38.22
C LYS A 16 -22.24 -32.25 -36.93
N LEU A 17 -22.55 -31.61 -35.81
CA LEU A 17 -22.40 -32.20 -34.46
C LEU A 17 -23.41 -33.34 -34.25
N PRO A 18 -23.01 -34.44 -33.59
CA PRO A 18 -23.92 -35.28 -32.84
C PRO A 18 -23.97 -34.89 -31.37
N THR A 19 -25.19 -34.89 -30.84
CA THR A 19 -25.60 -34.80 -29.44
C THR A 19 -25.38 -36.10 -28.65
N SER A 20 -25.47 -35.98 -27.31
CA SER A 20 -25.57 -37.04 -26.28
C SER A 20 -24.21 -37.50 -25.73
N SER A 21 -23.95 -37.69 -24.44
CA SER A 21 -24.79 -37.76 -23.23
C SER A 21 -23.93 -37.49 -21.99
N CYS A 22 -24.60 -37.09 -20.92
CA CYS A 22 -24.15 -37.01 -19.54
C CYS A 22 -23.43 -38.27 -19.03
N ILE A 23 -22.23 -38.11 -18.47
CA ILE A 23 -21.68 -38.97 -17.40
C ILE A 23 -20.96 -38.09 -16.39
N SER A 24 -21.47 -38.13 -15.16
CA SER A 24 -20.86 -37.62 -13.94
C SER A 24 -19.53 -38.34 -13.66
N HIS A 25 -18.46 -37.58 -13.46
CA HIS A 25 -17.24 -38.10 -12.85
C HIS A 25 -17.07 -37.48 -11.48
N ASN A 26 -17.41 -38.28 -10.47
CA ASN A 26 -16.98 -38.13 -9.09
C ASN A 26 -15.45 -38.09 -9.06
N GLN A 27 -14.87 -36.90 -8.89
CA GLN A 27 -13.49 -36.82 -8.44
C GLN A 27 -13.51 -36.86 -6.91
N ASN A 28 -13.14 -38.03 -6.41
CA ASN A 28 -12.91 -38.30 -4.99
C ASN A 28 -11.96 -37.27 -4.40
N ILE A 29 -12.45 -36.59 -3.38
CA ILE A 29 -11.69 -35.79 -2.44
C ILE A 29 -10.71 -36.74 -1.73
N LEU A 30 -9.44 -36.73 -2.12
CA LEU A 30 -8.38 -37.26 -1.27
C LEU A 30 -8.15 -36.26 -0.14
N SER A 31 -8.80 -36.53 0.99
CA SER A 31 -8.50 -35.89 2.28
C SER A 31 -7.07 -36.23 2.69
N THR A 32 -6.11 -35.36 2.42
CA THR A 32 -4.76 -35.47 2.98
C THR A 32 -4.83 -35.11 4.46
N LYS A 33 -4.81 -36.14 5.32
CA LYS A 33 -4.61 -35.96 6.76
C LYS A 33 -3.22 -35.37 6.97
N ILE A 34 -3.14 -34.09 7.32
CA ILE A 34 -1.92 -33.49 7.86
C ILE A 34 -1.72 -34.09 9.26
N ILE A 35 -0.76 -35.00 9.37
CA ILE A 35 -0.27 -35.51 10.64
C ILE A 35 0.71 -34.46 11.16
N ASN A 36 0.34 -33.77 12.25
CA ASN A 36 1.28 -32.98 13.05
C ASN A 36 2.29 -33.90 13.74
N PRO A 37 3.61 -33.72 13.56
CA PRO A 37 4.58 -34.22 14.51
C PRO A 37 5.09 -33.04 15.34
N PHE A 38 4.29 -32.57 16.30
CA PHE A 38 4.84 -31.75 17.38
C PHE A 38 5.35 -32.67 18.48
N PRO A 39 6.65 -32.67 18.80
CA PRO A 39 7.15 -33.42 19.95
C PRO A 39 6.69 -32.75 21.24
N ASN A 40 5.94 -33.50 22.06
CA ASN A 40 5.64 -33.14 23.44
C ASN A 40 6.94 -33.03 24.24
N GLN A 41 7.44 -31.81 24.44
CA GLN A 41 8.40 -31.51 25.49
C GLN A 41 7.64 -30.94 26.68
N THR A 42 7.59 -31.73 27.75
CA THR A 42 7.11 -31.36 29.07
C THR A 42 8.06 -30.34 29.69
N LEU A 43 7.63 -29.08 29.80
CA LEU A 43 8.32 -28.10 30.66
C LEU A 43 8.11 -28.48 32.13
N LYS A 44 9.21 -28.75 32.84
CA LYS A 44 9.22 -28.89 34.30
C LYS A 44 9.25 -27.50 34.93
N THR A 45 8.09 -27.05 35.42
CA THR A 45 7.98 -25.85 36.25
C THR A 45 8.54 -26.17 37.64
N THR A 46 9.61 -25.50 38.04
CA THR A 46 10.17 -25.64 39.41
C THR A 46 9.57 -24.56 40.28
N THR A 47 8.76 -24.95 41.25
CA THR A 47 8.10 -24.08 42.23
C THR A 47 9.09 -23.66 43.30
N ILE A 48 9.42 -22.38 43.40
CA ILE A 48 10.12 -21.81 44.56
C ILE A 48 9.11 -21.00 45.38
N LEU A 49 8.90 -21.41 46.63
CA LEU A 49 8.01 -20.76 47.59
C LEU A 49 8.54 -19.37 48.01
N PRO A 50 7.64 -18.41 48.36
CA PRO A 50 8.05 -17.07 48.76
C PRO A 50 8.37 -17.03 50.26
N THR A 51 9.55 -16.54 50.62
CA THR A 51 9.86 -16.12 51.99
C THR A 51 9.47 -14.65 52.17
N LYS A 52 8.56 -14.42 53.11
CA LYS A 52 8.21 -13.09 53.62
C LYS A 52 9.45 -12.45 54.25
N ASN A 53 9.72 -11.20 53.91
CA ASN A 53 10.25 -10.21 54.86
C ASN A 53 9.83 -8.80 54.44
N SER A 54 9.05 -8.18 55.31
CA SER A 54 8.65 -6.78 55.28
C SER A 54 9.84 -5.92 55.70
N PHE A 55 10.24 -4.95 54.89
CA PHE A 55 10.93 -3.77 55.40
C PHE A 55 10.49 -2.50 54.66
N THR A 56 10.43 -1.45 55.47
CA THR A 56 9.74 -0.19 55.33
C THR A 56 10.43 0.81 54.39
N THR A 57 9.62 1.74 53.90
CA THR A 57 9.99 2.99 53.19
C THR A 57 11.20 3.72 53.77
N SER A 58 12.11 4.16 52.90
CA SER A 58 12.97 5.33 53.12
C SER A 58 13.13 6.08 51.79
N ALA A 59 12.50 7.25 51.69
CA ALA A 59 12.80 8.23 50.66
C ALA A 59 14.17 8.85 50.96
N PHE A 60 15.14 8.64 50.08
CA PHE A 60 16.46 9.27 50.19
C PHE A 60 16.46 10.60 49.44
N PHE A 61 16.37 11.67 50.22
CA PHE A 61 16.71 13.02 49.83
C PHE A 61 18.23 13.21 49.73
N PHE A 62 18.65 13.86 48.64
CA PHE A 62 19.95 14.49 48.37
C PHE A 62 21.23 13.63 48.33
N ASN A 63 21.82 13.55 47.14
CA ASN A 63 23.17 14.10 46.92
C ASN A 63 23.42 14.41 45.43
N LYS A 64 23.79 15.66 45.15
CA LYS A 64 24.22 16.16 43.83
C LYS A 64 25.48 15.40 43.36
N PRO A 65 25.52 14.90 42.12
CA PRO A 65 26.77 14.74 41.39
C PRO A 65 27.11 16.01 40.61
N LYS A 66 28.41 16.32 40.59
CA LYS A 66 29.05 17.44 39.91
C LYS A 66 28.78 17.41 38.39
N SER A 67 28.79 18.62 37.82
CA SER A 67 28.70 18.96 36.40
C SER A 67 29.38 17.96 35.46
N ILE A 68 28.56 17.29 34.65
CA ILE A 68 28.99 16.66 33.39
C ILE A 68 29.25 17.82 32.40
N PRO A 69 30.32 17.80 31.59
CA PRO A 69 30.48 18.77 30.52
C PRO A 69 29.27 18.67 29.60
N GLN A 70 28.48 19.74 29.49
CA GLN A 70 27.51 19.87 28.42
C GLN A 70 28.26 19.73 27.11
N ILE A 71 28.13 18.58 26.46
CA ILE A 71 28.19 18.56 25.00
C ILE A 71 27.09 19.55 24.61
N GLN A 72 27.49 20.70 24.08
CA GLN A 72 26.58 21.62 23.42
C GLN A 72 25.97 20.86 22.25
N LEU A 73 24.89 20.14 22.52
CA LEU A 73 23.88 19.91 21.53
C LEU A 73 23.38 21.31 21.22
N SER A 74 23.79 21.84 20.07
CA SER A 74 23.32 23.08 19.50
C SER A 74 21.80 23.00 19.34
N SER A 75 21.08 23.31 20.41
CA SER A 75 19.65 23.50 20.40
C SER A 75 19.39 24.88 19.81
N THR A 76 19.10 24.92 18.52
CA THR A 76 18.00 25.70 17.90
C THR A 76 18.04 25.52 16.37
N ASP A 77 17.89 24.30 15.87
CA ASP A 77 17.13 24.17 14.63
C ASP A 77 15.70 23.91 15.08
N SER A 78 14.93 24.99 15.21
CA SER A 78 13.50 24.88 15.43
C SER A 78 12.94 24.04 14.30
N ILE A 79 12.47 22.82 14.60
CA ILE A 79 11.74 21.98 13.66
C ILE A 79 10.73 22.88 12.94
N PRO A 80 10.81 23.03 11.61
CA PRO A 80 9.96 23.96 10.89
C PRO A 80 8.49 23.64 11.18
N SER A 81 7.77 24.58 11.81
CA SER A 81 6.32 24.46 12.04
C SER A 81 5.50 24.77 10.79
N LYS A 82 6.16 24.81 9.62
CA LYS A 82 5.56 25.15 8.33
C LYS A 82 4.97 23.86 7.75
N VAL A 83 3.66 23.90 7.49
CA VAL A 83 2.99 22.85 6.73
C VAL A 83 3.37 23.00 5.25
N GLN A 84 3.85 21.92 4.64
CA GLN A 84 4.14 21.82 3.22
C GLN A 84 3.14 20.87 2.56
N GLU A 85 2.59 21.28 1.43
CA GLU A 85 1.66 20.45 0.67
C GLU A 85 2.40 19.66 -0.42
N LEU A 86 2.14 18.36 -0.50
CA LEU A 86 2.61 17.48 -1.56
C LEU A 86 1.42 16.77 -2.19
N TYR A 87 1.34 16.82 -3.51
CA TYR A 87 0.23 16.25 -4.28
C TYR A 87 0.69 15.04 -5.08
N VAL A 88 -0.05 13.94 -4.97
CA VAL A 88 0.32 12.67 -5.61
C VAL A 88 -0.92 12.02 -6.22
N TYR A 89 -0.78 11.54 -7.45
CA TYR A 89 -1.76 10.62 -8.06
C TYR A 89 -1.29 9.18 -7.88
N GLU A 90 -2.18 8.31 -7.39
CA GLU A 90 -1.97 6.87 -7.36
C GLU A 90 -2.86 6.21 -8.41
N ILE A 91 -2.24 5.43 -9.30
CA ILE A 91 -2.91 4.83 -10.45
C ILE A 91 -2.55 3.36 -10.53
N ASN A 92 -3.58 2.53 -10.52
CA ASN A 92 -3.47 1.12 -10.84
C ASN A 92 -3.62 0.94 -12.36
N GLU A 93 -2.49 0.75 -13.03
CA GLU A 93 -2.41 0.52 -14.48
C GLU A 93 -2.63 -0.95 -14.87
N ARG A 94 -3.01 -1.80 -13.90
CA ARG A 94 -3.34 -3.23 -14.07
C ARG A 94 -2.18 -4.08 -14.59
N ASP A 95 -0.95 -3.63 -14.36
CA ASP A 95 0.28 -4.27 -14.80
C ASP A 95 1.17 -4.75 -13.64
N ARG A 96 0.64 -4.79 -12.40
CA ARG A 96 1.38 -5.15 -11.17
C ARG A 96 0.76 -6.30 -10.36
N GLU A 97 -0.15 -7.06 -10.96
CA GLU A 97 -0.90 -8.14 -10.27
C GLU A 97 -1.57 -7.64 -8.97
N SER A 98 -2.05 -6.39 -8.99
CA SER A 98 -2.55 -5.67 -7.82
C SER A 98 -3.96 -5.14 -8.05
N PRO A 99 -4.83 -5.12 -7.02
CA PRO A 99 -4.64 -5.70 -5.68
C PRO A 99 -4.79 -7.23 -5.67
N ALA A 100 -4.23 -7.87 -4.64
CA ALA A 100 -4.48 -9.28 -4.34
C ALA A 100 -5.57 -9.40 -3.26
N TYR A 101 -6.79 -9.80 -3.61
CA TYR A 101 -7.86 -9.98 -2.62
C TYR A 101 -7.78 -11.35 -1.96
N LEU A 102 -7.42 -11.40 -0.68
CA LEU A 102 -7.33 -12.62 0.12
C LEU A 102 -8.60 -12.77 0.97
N ARG A 103 -9.51 -13.63 0.52
CA ARG A 103 -10.80 -13.92 1.19
C ARG A 103 -10.63 -14.86 2.38
N LEU A 104 -9.91 -14.41 3.40
CA LEU A 104 -9.59 -15.20 4.59
C LEU A 104 -10.83 -15.46 5.47
N SER A 105 -11.85 -14.61 5.39
CA SER A 105 -13.11 -14.79 6.10
C SER A 105 -13.90 -16.02 5.63
N GLN A 106 -13.61 -16.53 4.42
CA GLN A 106 -14.35 -17.61 3.75
C GLN A 106 -15.85 -17.34 3.59
N LYS A 107 -16.27 -16.07 3.68
CA LYS A 107 -17.66 -15.65 3.51
C LYS A 107 -17.91 -15.20 2.08
N GLN A 108 -19.17 -15.31 1.64
CA GLN A 108 -19.58 -14.86 0.32
C GLN A 108 -19.59 -13.32 0.21
N VAL A 109 -19.91 -12.64 1.31
CA VAL A 109 -19.85 -11.18 1.42
C VAL A 109 -18.53 -10.78 2.06
N ASN A 110 -17.93 -9.71 1.55
CA ASN A 110 -16.74 -9.06 2.12
C ASN A 110 -16.92 -8.92 3.64
N SER A 111 -16.00 -9.48 4.41
CA SER A 111 -16.15 -9.57 5.87
C SER A 111 -14.85 -9.31 6.61
N LEU A 112 -14.97 -8.85 7.86
CA LEU A 112 -13.84 -8.60 8.76
C LEU A 112 -12.77 -9.69 8.67
N GLY A 113 -11.52 -9.28 8.46
CA GLY A 113 -10.36 -10.15 8.38
C GLY A 113 -9.95 -10.57 6.97
N ASP A 114 -10.73 -10.24 5.93
CA ASP A 114 -10.21 -10.29 4.56
C ASP A 114 -9.05 -9.28 4.41
N LEU A 115 -8.02 -9.68 3.66
CA LEU A 115 -6.80 -8.90 3.48
C LEU A 115 -6.61 -8.54 2.02
N VAL A 116 -6.07 -7.34 1.78
CA VAL A 116 -5.81 -6.83 0.44
C VAL A 116 -4.41 -6.23 0.39
N PRO A 117 -3.35 -7.05 0.15
CA PRO A 117 -2.06 -6.53 -0.26
C PRO A 117 -2.18 -5.79 -1.60
N PHE A 118 -1.49 -4.65 -1.72
CA PHE A 118 -1.53 -3.86 -2.94
C PHE A 118 -0.23 -3.10 -3.21
N THR A 119 -0.05 -2.74 -4.48
CA THR A 119 0.97 -1.82 -4.98
C THR A 119 0.51 -1.19 -6.29
N ASN A 120 0.48 0.14 -6.33
CA ASN A 120 0.09 0.92 -7.52
C ASN A 120 1.21 1.87 -7.90
N LYS A 121 1.18 2.40 -9.14
CA LYS A 121 2.13 3.43 -9.56
C LYS A 121 1.72 4.77 -8.96
N ILE A 122 2.70 5.63 -8.65
CA ILE A 122 2.43 7.01 -8.25
C ILE A 122 3.14 8.02 -9.14
N TYR A 123 2.46 9.15 -9.34
CA TYR A 123 2.84 10.27 -10.19
C TYR A 123 2.78 11.59 -9.42
N THR A 124 3.55 12.58 -9.86
CA THR A 124 3.46 13.96 -9.34
C THR A 124 2.06 14.54 -9.50
N GLY A 125 1.71 15.54 -8.70
CA GLY A 125 0.40 16.20 -8.74
C GLY A 125 0.05 16.84 -10.09
N ASP A 126 1.04 17.23 -10.88
CA ASP A 126 0.86 17.78 -12.23
C ASP A 126 0.77 16.69 -13.32
N LEU A 127 0.86 15.42 -12.91
CA LEU A 127 0.81 14.23 -13.77
C LEU A 127 1.94 14.16 -14.81
N GLN A 128 3.02 14.93 -14.64
CA GLN A 128 4.13 15.01 -15.60
C GLN A 128 5.29 14.04 -15.32
N LYS A 129 5.43 13.55 -14.08
CA LYS A 129 6.53 12.64 -13.71
C LYS A 129 6.02 11.38 -13.02
N ARG A 130 6.59 10.22 -13.39
CA ARG A 130 6.50 8.99 -12.61
C ARG A 130 7.48 9.06 -11.44
N VAL A 131 6.97 8.95 -10.22
CA VAL A 131 7.80 9.10 -9.00
C VAL A 131 8.09 7.77 -8.32
N GLY A 132 7.13 6.83 -8.32
CA GLY A 132 7.41 5.52 -7.78
C GLY A 132 6.18 4.64 -7.61
N ILE A 133 6.01 4.05 -6.42
CA ILE A 133 4.88 3.17 -6.10
C ILE A 133 4.28 3.43 -4.71
N THR A 134 3.03 3.04 -4.52
CA THR A 134 2.54 2.64 -3.20
C THR A 134 2.85 1.16 -2.96
N ALA A 135 3.04 0.78 -1.70
CA ALA A 135 3.06 -0.63 -1.30
C ALA A 135 2.57 -0.81 0.13
N GLY A 136 1.65 -1.75 0.35
CA GLY A 136 1.20 -2.10 1.69
C GLY A 136 -0.01 -3.01 1.72
N LEU A 137 -0.80 -2.85 2.77
CA LEU A 137 -1.88 -3.76 3.14
C LEU A 137 -3.14 -2.99 3.57
N CYS A 138 -4.28 -3.40 3.04
CA CYS A 138 -5.59 -3.04 3.57
C CYS A 138 -6.20 -4.25 4.30
N ILE A 139 -6.72 -4.02 5.50
CA ILE A 139 -7.45 -4.99 6.31
C ILE A 139 -8.92 -4.61 6.24
N LEU A 140 -9.77 -5.50 5.74
CA LEU A 140 -11.20 -5.23 5.69
C LEU A 140 -11.76 -5.21 7.12
N ILE A 141 -12.41 -4.11 7.47
CA ILE A 141 -13.07 -3.93 8.77
C ILE A 141 -14.55 -4.28 8.67
N GLN A 142 -15.23 -3.76 7.65
CA GLN A 142 -16.67 -3.89 7.51
C GLN A 142 -17.12 -3.65 6.06
N ASN A 143 -17.98 -4.52 5.54
CA ASN A 143 -18.82 -4.21 4.39
C ASN A 143 -19.99 -3.33 4.83
N VAL A 144 -20.28 -2.27 4.07
CA VAL A 144 -21.33 -1.27 4.35
C VAL A 144 -22.32 -1.29 3.18
N PRO A 145 -23.33 -2.18 3.21
CA PRO A 145 -24.26 -2.37 2.10
C PRO A 145 -25.00 -1.10 1.69
N GLU A 146 -25.35 -0.25 2.66
CA GLU A 146 -26.11 0.98 2.44
C GLU A 146 -25.34 1.98 1.59
N LYS A 147 -24.00 1.95 1.68
CA LYS A 147 -23.07 2.78 0.90
C LYS A 147 -22.50 2.06 -0.31
N LYS A 148 -22.89 0.79 -0.55
CA LYS A 148 -22.36 -0.08 -1.62
C LYS A 148 -20.84 -0.13 -1.63
N GLY A 149 -20.23 -0.24 -0.45
CA GLY A 149 -18.78 -0.25 -0.35
C GLY A 149 -18.27 -0.81 0.96
N ASP A 150 -16.98 -0.65 1.16
CA ASP A 150 -16.24 -1.30 2.24
C ASP A 150 -15.44 -0.26 3.03
N ARG A 151 -15.24 -0.55 4.32
CA ARG A 151 -14.30 0.15 5.20
C ARG A 151 -13.08 -0.73 5.42
N TYR A 152 -11.91 -0.19 5.10
CA TYR A 152 -10.61 -0.80 5.38
C TYR A 152 -9.83 0.03 6.41
N GLU A 153 -8.97 -0.66 7.16
CA GLU A 153 -7.80 -0.06 7.81
C GLU A 153 -6.60 -0.30 6.90
N ALA A 154 -5.92 0.77 6.49
CA ALA A 154 -4.81 0.72 5.55
C ALA A 154 -3.50 1.08 6.25
N ILE A 155 -2.44 0.31 5.96
CA ILE A 155 -1.06 0.55 6.42
C ILE A 155 -0.16 0.35 5.20
N TYR A 156 0.47 1.43 4.73
CA TYR A 156 1.25 1.40 3.50
C TYR A 156 2.22 2.57 3.40
N SER A 157 3.11 2.51 2.42
CA SER A 157 4.10 3.54 2.14
C SER A 157 4.03 4.03 0.69
N PHE A 158 4.47 5.26 0.48
CA PHE A 158 4.67 5.92 -0.82
C PHE A 158 6.17 6.06 -1.07
N TYR A 159 6.69 5.40 -2.09
CA TYR A 159 8.11 5.40 -2.43
C TYR A 159 8.41 6.38 -3.55
N PHE A 160 9.37 7.28 -3.32
CA PHE A 160 9.76 8.36 -4.23
C PHE A 160 11.20 8.20 -4.70
N GLY A 161 11.60 6.99 -5.10
CA GLY A 161 12.95 6.73 -5.60
C GLY A 161 14.03 7.14 -4.60
N ASP A 162 15.04 7.88 -5.06
CA ASP A 162 16.14 8.35 -4.22
C ASP A 162 15.72 9.35 -3.13
N TYR A 163 14.54 9.97 -3.23
CA TYR A 163 14.06 10.89 -2.20
C TYR A 163 13.65 10.19 -0.90
N GLY A 164 13.38 8.88 -0.94
CA GLY A 164 12.94 8.10 0.20
C GLY A 164 11.46 7.75 0.13
N HIS A 165 10.81 7.64 1.28
CA HIS A 165 9.39 7.27 1.35
C HIS A 165 8.65 7.96 2.48
N LEU A 166 7.33 8.02 2.35
CA LEU A 166 6.38 8.40 3.41
C LEU A 166 5.56 7.17 3.81
N SER A 167 5.36 6.96 5.10
CA SER A 167 4.48 5.92 5.63
C SER A 167 3.20 6.51 6.16
N VAL A 168 2.09 5.80 5.92
CA VAL A 168 0.77 6.23 6.36
C VAL A 168 -0.01 5.10 7.01
N GLN A 169 -0.92 5.47 7.91
CA GLN A 169 -1.87 4.56 8.52
C GLN A 169 -3.22 5.24 8.72
N GLY A 170 -4.32 4.53 8.43
CA GLY A 170 -5.66 5.00 8.77
C GLY A 170 -6.76 4.42 7.87
N PRO A 171 -7.95 5.03 7.88
CA PRO A 171 -9.11 4.50 7.19
C PRO A 171 -9.01 4.69 5.67
N TYR A 172 -9.34 3.64 4.92
CA TYR A 172 -9.69 3.73 3.50
C TYR A 172 -11.14 3.31 3.30
N LEU A 173 -11.97 4.24 2.82
CA LEU A 173 -13.40 4.00 2.57
C LEU A 173 -13.64 4.03 1.06
N THR A 174 -14.27 2.99 0.51
CA THR A 174 -14.47 2.91 -0.95
C THR A 174 -15.59 3.80 -1.48
N TYR A 175 -16.21 4.61 -0.62
CA TYR A 175 -17.42 5.38 -0.90
C TYR A 175 -17.32 6.87 -0.53
N GLU A 176 -16.26 7.30 0.15
CA GLU A 176 -16.05 8.71 0.51
C GLU A 176 -14.57 9.02 0.76
N ASP A 177 -14.21 10.30 0.69
CA ASP A 177 -12.88 10.78 1.00
C ASP A 177 -12.52 10.51 2.47
N THR A 178 -11.22 10.31 2.73
CA THR A 178 -10.70 10.03 4.07
C THR A 178 -9.46 10.84 4.38
N CYS A 179 -9.04 10.83 5.64
CA CYS A 179 -7.74 11.34 6.06
C CYS A 179 -7.00 10.23 6.80
N LEU A 180 -5.76 9.96 6.38
CA LEU A 180 -4.84 9.04 7.04
C LEU A 180 -3.76 9.84 7.78
N THR A 181 -3.14 9.20 8.75
CA THR A 181 -2.01 9.76 9.50
C THR A 181 -0.73 9.52 8.73
N VAL A 182 0.12 10.53 8.60
CA VAL A 182 1.52 10.36 8.17
C VAL A 182 2.31 9.94 9.41
N THR A 183 2.83 8.72 9.40
CA THR A 183 3.47 8.09 10.56
C THR A 183 4.99 8.26 10.57
N GLY A 184 5.57 8.76 9.49
CA GLY A 184 7.01 8.95 9.34
C GLY A 184 7.42 8.99 7.88
N GLY A 185 8.73 9.16 7.66
CA GLY A 185 9.36 9.01 6.37
C GLY A 185 10.87 8.83 6.48
N THR A 186 11.52 8.67 5.32
CA THR A 186 12.99 8.55 5.19
C THR A 186 13.51 9.48 4.11
N GLY A 187 14.83 9.69 4.06
CA GLY A 187 15.45 10.55 3.05
C GLY A 187 15.01 11.99 3.26
N VAL A 188 14.53 12.67 2.21
CA VAL A 188 14.03 14.05 2.34
C VAL A 188 12.77 14.15 3.22
N PHE A 189 12.15 13.01 3.53
CA PHE A 189 10.99 12.91 4.41
C PHE A 189 11.34 12.46 5.83
N GLU A 190 12.62 12.40 6.20
CA GLU A 190 13.03 12.03 7.56
C GLU A 190 12.44 13.01 8.59
N GLY A 191 11.74 12.49 9.60
CA GLY A 191 11.04 13.29 10.61
C GLY A 191 9.64 13.77 10.21
N ALA A 192 9.17 13.47 9.01
CA ALA A 192 7.84 13.87 8.54
C ALA A 192 6.72 13.35 9.45
N TYR A 193 5.80 14.24 9.81
CA TYR A 193 4.53 13.91 10.45
C TYR A 193 3.40 14.75 9.85
N GLY A 194 2.16 14.41 10.20
CA GLY A 194 0.98 15.15 9.77
C GLY A 194 -0.13 14.23 9.28
N LYS A 195 -0.82 14.63 8.21
CA LYS A 195 -1.95 13.91 7.65
C LYS A 195 -1.93 13.92 6.14
N VAL A 196 -2.60 12.95 5.53
CA VAL A 196 -2.84 12.92 4.09
C VAL A 196 -4.32 12.76 3.83
N LYS A 197 -4.87 13.63 2.99
CA LYS A 197 -6.23 13.48 2.47
C LYS A 197 -6.20 12.52 1.29
N LEU A 198 -7.01 11.47 1.34
CA LEU A 198 -7.22 10.51 0.26
C LEU A 198 -8.55 10.83 -0.42
N GLN A 199 -8.51 11.04 -1.73
CA GLN A 199 -9.69 11.25 -2.57
C GLN A 199 -9.77 10.15 -3.63
N GLN A 200 -10.93 9.48 -3.70
CA GLN A 200 -11.14 8.42 -4.67
C GLN A 200 -11.79 8.99 -5.94
N LEU A 201 -11.10 8.88 -7.07
CA LEU A 201 -11.58 9.42 -8.35
C LEU A 201 -12.31 8.35 -9.17
N ILE A 202 -11.69 7.18 -9.28
CA ILE A 202 -12.29 5.99 -9.90
C ILE A 202 -11.95 4.80 -9.02
N PHE A 203 -12.97 4.18 -8.42
CA PHE A 203 -12.77 2.95 -7.66
C PHE A 203 -12.41 1.77 -8.58
N PRO A 204 -11.42 0.92 -8.25
CA PRO A 204 -10.30 1.12 -7.30
C PRO A 204 -9.02 1.62 -8.00
N PHE A 205 -9.12 2.25 -9.16
CA PHE A 205 -7.99 2.45 -10.08
C PHE A 205 -7.31 3.82 -10.02
N LYS A 206 -7.99 4.88 -9.56
CA LYS A 206 -7.43 6.24 -9.53
C LYS A 206 -7.75 6.92 -8.20
N LEU A 207 -6.70 7.30 -7.49
CA LEU A 207 -6.77 8.04 -6.23
C LEU A 207 -5.89 9.29 -6.33
N PHE A 208 -6.26 10.31 -5.58
CA PHE A 208 -5.48 11.54 -5.43
C PHE A 208 -5.23 11.82 -3.96
N TYR A 209 -4.00 12.21 -3.65
CA TYR A 209 -3.55 12.48 -2.30
C TYR A 209 -3.08 13.92 -2.17
N THR A 210 -3.46 14.53 -1.05
CA THR A 210 -2.88 15.80 -0.58
C THR A 210 -2.25 15.56 0.78
N PHE A 211 -0.93 15.50 0.83
CA PHE A 211 -0.18 15.44 2.06
C PHE A 211 -0.04 16.83 2.66
N TYR A 212 -0.20 16.91 3.97
CA TYR A 212 0.08 18.09 4.77
C TYR A 212 1.23 17.70 5.70
N LEU A 213 2.46 17.96 5.25
CA LEU A 213 3.69 17.51 5.89
C LEU A 213 4.24 18.59 6.80
N GLU A 214 4.63 18.21 7.99
CA GLU A 214 5.35 19.03 8.95
C GLU A 214 6.63 18.29 9.39
N GLY A 215 7.57 19.03 9.98
CA GLY A 215 8.77 18.43 10.58
C GLY A 215 9.93 18.17 9.63
N ILE A 216 9.83 18.64 8.38
CA ILE A 216 10.85 18.45 7.33
C ILE A 216 11.34 19.78 6.76
N GLU A 217 12.54 19.74 6.14
CA GLU A 217 13.06 20.82 5.31
C GLU A 217 12.17 21.07 4.07
N ASP A 218 12.43 22.17 3.35
CA ASP A 218 11.67 22.48 2.14
C ASP A 218 11.77 21.33 1.11
N LEU A 219 10.62 20.89 0.59
CA LEU A 219 10.54 19.80 -0.38
C LEU A 219 11.34 20.13 -1.66
N PRO A 220 11.94 19.11 -2.32
CA PRO A 220 12.59 19.30 -3.62
C PRO A 220 11.65 19.97 -4.63
N GLU A 221 12.15 20.96 -5.36
CA GLU A 221 11.35 21.81 -6.26
C GLU A 221 10.55 20.99 -7.28
N GLU A 222 11.10 19.88 -7.80
CA GLU A 222 10.40 19.04 -8.78
C GLU A 222 9.19 18.27 -8.21
N LEU A 223 9.05 18.19 -6.88
CA LEU A 223 7.87 17.61 -6.21
C LEU A 223 6.84 18.68 -5.82
N VAL A 224 7.23 19.96 -5.78
CA VAL A 224 6.38 21.10 -5.42
C VAL A 224 5.73 21.67 -6.67
N VAL A 225 4.72 20.96 -7.17
CA VAL A 225 4.02 21.29 -8.42
C VAL A 225 2.60 21.80 -8.16
N THR A 226 2.07 22.58 -9.10
CA THR A 226 0.63 22.90 -9.10
C THR A 226 -0.14 21.68 -9.58
N PRO A 227 -1.08 21.12 -8.78
CA PRO A 227 -1.73 19.88 -9.16
C PRO A 227 -2.74 20.10 -10.28
N VAL A 228 -2.84 19.13 -11.19
CA VAL A 228 -3.99 19.00 -12.09
C VAL A 228 -5.23 18.74 -11.23
N THR A 229 -6.34 19.41 -11.51
CA THR A 229 -7.57 19.27 -10.74
C THR A 229 -8.07 17.82 -10.77
N PRO A 230 -8.27 17.17 -9.61
CA PRO A 230 -8.71 15.78 -9.55
C PRO A 230 -10.06 15.57 -10.22
N SER A 231 -10.10 14.66 -11.18
CA SER A 231 -11.33 14.23 -11.87
C SER A 231 -11.16 12.82 -12.43
N PRO A 232 -12.25 12.10 -12.78
CA PRO A 232 -12.14 10.79 -13.40
C PRO A 232 -11.32 10.75 -14.71
N ALA A 233 -11.29 11.88 -15.44
CA ALA A 233 -10.67 11.98 -16.76
C ALA A 233 -9.15 12.21 -16.74
N VAL A 234 -8.56 12.50 -15.58
CA VAL A 234 -7.12 12.78 -15.50
C VAL A 234 -6.29 11.54 -15.83
N GLU A 235 -5.18 11.77 -16.53
CA GLU A 235 -4.25 10.74 -16.99
C GLU A 235 -2.82 11.27 -16.83
N PRO A 236 -1.84 10.42 -16.47
CA PRO A 236 -0.44 10.79 -16.54
C PRO A 236 -0.04 11.13 -17.97
N SER A 237 0.94 12.00 -18.14
CA SER A 237 1.50 12.31 -19.46
C SER A 237 2.03 11.03 -20.12
N GLU A 238 1.97 10.98 -21.45
CA GLU A 238 2.46 9.80 -22.18
C GLU A 238 3.96 9.56 -21.92
N ALA A 239 4.75 10.63 -21.76
CA ALA A 239 6.16 10.53 -21.39
C ALA A 239 6.35 9.92 -19.99
N ALA A 240 5.52 10.29 -19.00
CA ALA A 240 5.57 9.71 -17.65
C ALA A 240 5.16 8.24 -17.65
N LYS A 241 4.10 7.89 -18.39
CA LYS A 241 3.67 6.49 -18.58
C LYS A 241 4.76 5.65 -19.23
N ALA A 242 5.41 6.19 -20.26
CA ALA A 242 6.52 5.55 -20.96
C ALA A 242 7.83 5.56 -20.17
N CYS A 243 7.86 6.19 -18.99
CA CYS A 243 9.04 6.34 -18.13
C CYS A 243 10.22 6.97 -18.89
N GLU A 244 9.95 7.98 -19.72
CA GLU A 244 11.00 8.70 -20.44
C GLU A 244 11.95 9.40 -19.45
N PRO A 245 13.25 9.51 -19.74
CA PRO A 245 14.24 10.00 -18.77
C PRO A 245 13.94 11.37 -18.13
N HIS A 246 13.24 12.25 -18.85
CA HIS A 246 12.87 13.58 -18.35
C HIS A 246 11.55 13.59 -17.54
N ALA A 247 10.74 12.54 -17.69
CA ALA A 247 9.41 12.37 -17.09
C ALA A 247 9.43 11.33 -15.95
N VAL A 248 10.60 11.10 -15.37
CA VAL A 248 10.80 10.31 -14.15
C VAL A 248 11.66 11.12 -13.18
N ILE A 249 11.62 10.76 -11.91
CA ILE A 249 12.59 11.23 -10.91
C ILE A 249 13.81 10.30 -10.88
N PRO A 250 14.93 10.72 -10.23
CA PRO A 250 16.09 9.86 -10.04
C PRO A 250 15.71 8.52 -9.38
N ASN A 251 16.08 7.41 -10.04
CA ASN A 251 15.85 6.04 -9.58
C ASN A 251 14.42 5.79 -9.05
N PHE A 252 13.41 6.27 -9.78
CA PHE A 252 12.00 6.07 -9.41
C PHE A 252 11.72 4.62 -9.04
N THR A 253 10.93 4.41 -7.99
CA THR A 253 10.65 3.04 -7.50
C THR A 253 9.68 2.33 -8.44
N ASN A 254 9.95 1.07 -8.77
CA ASN A 254 9.09 0.28 -9.65
C ASN A 254 8.85 -1.12 -9.11
#